data_AF-A0A1H0R4F4-F1
#
_entry.id   AF-A0A1H0R4F4-F1
#
_cell.length_a   1.000
_cell.length_b   1.000
_cell.length_c   1.000
_cell.angle_alpha   90.00
_cell.angle_beta   90.00
_cell.angle_gamma   90.00
#
_symmetry.space_group_name_H-M   'P 1'
#
loop_
_entity.id
_entity.type
_entity.pdbx_description
1 polymer ?
#
loop_
_entity_poly.entity_id
_entity_poly.type
_entity_poly.pdbx_seq_one_letter_code
_entity_poly.pdbx_strand_id
1 'polypeptide(L)'
;MRRCPPCLRGGGGGAAHGPWRPDAALPTACAGVYAGHLEDAEWRQLLQKVGSRPPLSISERRELCRIGCMFCLEVRQDGVGFESNLDSVARSGVHVNPRVLQLSRRKAGP
;
A
#
# COMPACT_ATOMS: atom_id res chain seq x y z
N MET A 1 12.34 -8.26 -8.53
CA MET A 1 11.49 -8.08 -7.32
C MET A 1 10.60 -9.30 -7.20
N ARG A 2 10.53 -9.97 -6.05
CA ARG A 2 9.59 -11.10 -5.87
C ARG A 2 8.16 -10.55 -5.82
N ARG A 3 7.27 -11.12 -6.62
CA ARG A 3 5.86 -10.74 -6.61
C ARG A 3 5.22 -11.33 -5.35
N CYS A 4 4.50 -10.50 -4.62
CA CYS A 4 3.78 -10.92 -3.44
C CYS A 4 2.65 -11.87 -3.84
N PRO A 5 2.41 -12.98 -3.11
CA PRO A 5 1.25 -13.82 -3.38
C PRO A 5 -0.04 -13.00 -3.27
N PRO A 6 -1.02 -13.24 -4.15
CA PRO A 6 -2.29 -12.51 -4.10
C PRO A 6 -3.00 -12.84 -2.79
N CYS A 7 -3.57 -11.82 -2.17
CA CYS A 7 -4.40 -12.01 -0.99
C CYS A 7 -5.79 -12.46 -1.43
N LEU A 8 -6.29 -13.53 -0.83
CA LEU A 8 -7.59 -14.09 -1.19
C LEU A 8 -8.70 -13.33 -0.46
N ARG A 9 -9.78 -13.03 -1.19
CA ARG A 9 -11.01 -12.46 -0.62
C ARG A 9 -11.78 -13.60 0.06
N GLY A 10 -12.01 -13.51 1.37
CA GLY A 10 -12.81 -14.49 2.08
C GLY A 10 -14.27 -14.44 1.62
N GLY A 11 -14.79 -15.54 1.06
CA GLY A 11 -16.20 -15.64 0.69
C GLY A 11 -17.07 -15.81 1.94
N GLY A 12 -17.69 -14.73 2.40
CA GLY A 12 -18.66 -14.73 3.50
C GLY A 12 -19.73 -13.68 3.22
N GLY A 13 -21.00 -14.10 3.22
CA GLY A 13 -22.14 -13.40 2.61
C GLY A 13 -22.39 -11.96 3.08
N GLY A 14 -22.93 -11.17 2.16
CA GLY A 14 -23.73 -9.96 2.44
C GLY A 14 -22.98 -8.63 2.49
N ALA A 15 -21.72 -8.61 2.89
CA ALA A 15 -20.88 -7.42 2.76
C ALA A 15 -20.22 -7.42 1.38
N ALA A 16 -20.27 -6.30 0.64
CA ALA A 16 -19.54 -6.13 -0.62
C ALA A 16 -18.00 -6.26 -0.47
N HIS A 17 -17.52 -6.50 0.75
CA HIS A 17 -16.13 -6.66 1.19
C HIS A 17 -16.07 -7.87 2.13
N GLY A 18 -15.86 -9.07 1.58
CA GLY A 18 -15.52 -10.24 2.40
C GLY A 18 -14.14 -10.07 3.03
N PRO A 19 -13.86 -10.71 4.20
CA PRO A 19 -12.64 -10.45 4.95
C PRO A 19 -11.40 -10.76 4.11
N TRP A 20 -10.54 -9.76 3.94
CA TRP A 20 -9.23 -9.94 3.33
C TRP A 20 -8.35 -10.84 4.20
N ARG A 21 -7.78 -11.91 3.62
CA ARG A 21 -6.90 -12.84 4.35
C ARG A 21 -5.47 -12.77 3.79
N PRO A 22 -4.48 -12.35 4.62
CA PRO A 22 -3.08 -12.37 4.22
C PRO A 22 -2.54 -13.79 4.13
N ASP A 23 -1.68 -14.04 3.14
CA ASP A 23 -0.88 -15.26 3.07
C ASP A 23 0.14 -15.32 4.22
N ALA A 24 0.44 -16.52 4.72
CA ALA A 24 1.43 -16.71 5.76
C ALA A 24 2.87 -16.38 5.30
N ALA A 25 3.15 -16.50 3.99
CA ALA A 25 4.46 -16.24 3.40
C ALA A 25 4.77 -14.76 3.16
N LEU A 26 3.80 -13.84 3.33
CA LEU A 26 3.99 -12.41 3.07
C LEU A 26 5.26 -11.78 3.70
N PRO A 27 5.66 -12.09 4.95
CA PRO A 27 6.82 -11.46 5.58
C PRO A 27 8.15 -11.77 4.89
N THR A 28 8.28 -12.95 4.30
CA THR A 28 9.53 -13.44 3.70
C THR A 28 9.49 -13.47 2.17
N ALA A 29 8.30 -13.44 1.57
CA ALA A 29 8.12 -13.59 0.13
C ALA A 29 8.23 -12.26 -0.64
N CYS A 30 8.11 -11.10 0.02
CA CYS A 30 7.86 -9.83 -0.68
C CYS A 30 8.84 -8.72 -0.33
N ALA A 31 9.21 -7.95 -1.35
CA ALA A 31 9.94 -6.69 -1.18
C ALA A 31 9.00 -5.49 -0.99
N GLY A 32 7.69 -5.67 -1.12
CA GLY A 32 6.70 -4.61 -0.95
C GLY A 32 5.27 -5.11 -1.11
N VAL A 33 4.33 -4.27 -0.69
CA VAL A 33 2.88 -4.54 -0.74
C VAL A 33 2.19 -3.43 -1.53
N TYR A 34 1.33 -3.86 -2.46
CA TYR A 34 0.38 -3.00 -3.14
C TYR A 34 -1.03 -3.34 -2.65
N ALA A 35 -1.67 -2.40 -1.98
CA ALA A 35 -3.02 -2.52 -1.45
C ALA A 35 -3.99 -1.77 -2.35
N GLY A 36 -4.95 -2.46 -2.97
CA GLY A 36 -6.06 -1.80 -3.65
C GLY A 36 -7.01 -1.16 -2.65
N HIS A 37 -8.26 -1.59 -2.66
CA HIS A 37 -9.26 -1.10 -1.70
C HIS A 37 -9.26 -1.96 -0.42
N LEU A 38 -8.40 -1.62 0.54
CA LEU A 38 -8.41 -2.19 1.90
C LEU A 38 -8.98 -1.17 2.89
N GLU A 39 -9.85 -1.63 3.77
CA GLU A 39 -10.31 -0.82 4.91
C GLU A 39 -9.21 -0.66 5.98
N ASP A 40 -9.35 0.35 6.83
CA ASP A 40 -8.39 0.65 7.91
C ASP A 40 -8.08 -0.57 8.79
N ALA A 41 -9.09 -1.39 9.08
CA ALA A 41 -8.94 -2.60 9.87
C ALA A 41 -8.10 -3.66 9.13
N GLU A 42 -8.36 -3.86 7.84
CA GLU A 42 -7.64 -4.81 7.00
C GLU A 42 -6.18 -4.38 6.80
N TRP A 43 -5.95 -3.07 6.64
CA TRP A 43 -4.61 -2.49 6.57
C TRP A 43 -3.80 -2.73 7.85
N ARG A 44 -4.42 -2.53 9.03
CA ARG A 44 -3.76 -2.80 10.31
C ARG A 44 -3.43 -4.29 10.47
N GLN A 45 -4.32 -5.17 10.06
CA GLN A 45 -4.09 -6.62 10.06
C GLN A 45 -2.93 -7.02 9.13
N LEU A 46 -2.87 -6.44 7.93
CA LEU A 46 -1.75 -6.62 6.99
C LEU A 46 -0.43 -6.20 7.64
N LEU A 47 -0.37 -5.00 8.23
CA LEU A 47 0.85 -4.50 8.88
C LEU A 47 1.32 -5.39 10.03
N GLN A 48 0.39 -5.88 10.86
CA GLN A 48 0.71 -6.84 11.93
C GLN A 48 1.27 -8.13 11.36
N LYS A 49 0.73 -8.62 10.24
CA LYS A 49 1.18 -9.87 9.63
C LYS A 49 2.57 -9.75 9.02
N VAL A 50 2.87 -8.63 8.37
CA VAL A 50 4.18 -8.36 7.74
C VAL A 50 5.26 -8.07 8.78
N GLY A 51 4.89 -7.80 10.03
CA GLY A 51 5.85 -7.61 11.12
C GLY A 51 6.47 -6.22 11.08
N SER A 52 7.80 -6.12 11.14
CA SER A 52 8.54 -4.85 11.09
C SER A 52 8.50 -4.23 9.69
N ARG A 53 7.30 -3.78 9.26
CA ARG A 53 6.91 -3.01 8.07
C ARG A 53 7.42 -3.55 6.72
N PRO A 54 6.57 -3.67 5.68
CA PRO A 54 7.07 -4.05 4.36
C PRO A 54 8.14 -3.05 3.91
N PRO A 55 9.17 -3.47 3.14
CA PRO A 55 10.18 -2.54 2.65
C PRO A 55 9.54 -1.41 1.82
N LEU A 56 8.42 -1.70 1.15
CA LEU A 56 7.64 -0.72 0.42
C LEU A 56 6.14 -0.98 0.61
N SER A 57 5.35 0.07 0.90
CA SER A 57 3.88 0.00 0.92
C SER A 57 3.28 1.04 -0.01
N ILE A 58 2.38 0.60 -0.89
CA ILE A 58 1.63 1.45 -1.81
C ILE A 58 0.15 1.12 -1.66
N SER A 59 -0.72 2.14 -1.61
CA SER A 59 -2.16 1.93 -1.60
C SER A 59 -2.90 2.81 -2.60
N GLU A 60 -4.07 2.37 -3.08
CA GLU A 60 -5.01 3.21 -3.83
C GLU A 60 -5.92 4.08 -2.92
N ARG A 61 -5.82 3.92 -1.61
CA ARG A 61 -6.59 4.69 -0.63
C ARG A 61 -5.73 5.71 0.10
N ARG A 62 -6.10 6.98 -0.04
CA ARG A 62 -5.40 8.12 0.57
C ARG A 62 -5.43 8.07 2.09
N GLU A 63 -6.50 7.56 2.70
CA GLU A 63 -6.65 7.47 4.15
C GLU A 63 -5.56 6.61 4.80
N LEU A 64 -5.07 5.59 4.07
CA LEU A 64 -4.04 4.68 4.59
C LEU A 64 -2.70 5.36 4.83
N CYS A 65 -2.45 6.52 4.20
CA CYS A 65 -1.24 7.30 4.46
C CYS A 65 -1.21 7.84 5.89
N ARG A 66 -2.38 8.11 6.49
CA ARG A 66 -2.47 8.54 7.90
C ARG A 66 -2.19 7.40 8.88
N ILE A 67 -2.41 6.16 8.46
CA ILE A 67 -2.20 4.95 9.27
C ILE A 67 -1.03 4.10 8.78
N GLY A 68 -0.08 4.73 8.10
CA GLY A 68 1.26 4.19 7.97
C GLY A 68 1.62 3.52 6.65
N CYS A 69 0.79 3.64 5.61
CA CYS A 69 1.20 3.36 4.24
C CYS A 69 2.23 4.41 3.78
N MET A 70 3.25 4.00 3.02
CA MET A 70 4.31 4.90 2.54
C MET A 70 3.85 5.80 1.41
N PHE A 71 3.18 5.24 0.40
CA PHE A 71 2.67 5.98 -0.76
C PHE A 71 1.20 5.65 -1.00
N CYS A 72 0.36 6.67 -1.14
CA CYS A 72 -1.06 6.47 -1.43
C CYS A 72 -1.42 7.17 -2.73
N LEU A 73 -1.80 6.38 -3.73
CA LEU A 73 -2.10 6.82 -5.07
C LEU A 73 -3.45 7.54 -5.11
N GLU A 74 -3.50 8.58 -5.92
CA GLU A 74 -4.70 9.24 -6.40
C GLU A 74 -4.78 8.97 -7.91
N VAL A 75 -5.46 7.88 -8.28
CA VAL A 75 -5.60 7.47 -9.67
C VAL A 75 -6.73 8.28 -10.32
N ARG A 76 -6.40 9.08 -11.33
CA ARG A 76 -7.32 9.93 -12.08
C ARG A 76 -7.26 9.56 -13.57
N GLN A 77 -8.22 10.01 -14.36
CA GLN A 77 -8.25 9.72 -15.80
C GLN A 77 -7.03 10.28 -16.55
N ASP A 78 -6.50 11.40 -16.08
CA ASP A 78 -5.44 12.19 -16.71
C ASP A 78 -4.04 11.91 -16.17
N GLY A 79 -3.92 11.12 -15.09
CA GLY A 79 -2.65 10.77 -14.47
C GLY A 79 -2.80 10.12 -13.10
N VAL A 80 -1.66 9.81 -12.46
CA VAL A 80 -1.62 9.26 -11.11
C VAL A 80 -0.84 10.20 -10.22
N GLY A 81 -1.54 10.84 -9.29
CA GLY A 81 -0.93 11.55 -8.17
C GLY A 81 -0.63 10.59 -7.02
N PHE A 82 0.12 11.04 -6.02
CA PHE A 82 0.21 10.30 -4.76
C PHE A 82 0.61 11.19 -3.59
N GLU A 83 0.18 10.79 -2.39
CA GLU A 83 0.68 11.29 -1.12
C GLU A 83 1.75 10.35 -0.56
N SER A 84 2.63 10.90 0.27
CA SER A 84 3.65 10.12 0.94
C SER A 84 3.67 10.36 2.45
N ASN A 85 3.72 9.28 3.23
CA ASN A 85 4.02 9.37 4.66
C ASN A 85 5.52 9.24 4.89
N LEU A 86 6.17 10.35 5.21
CA LEU A 86 7.63 10.40 5.39
C LEU A 86 8.12 9.65 6.64
N ASP A 87 7.32 9.54 7.70
CA ASP A 87 7.66 8.73 8.88
C ASP A 87 7.68 7.23 8.52
N SER A 88 6.69 6.77 7.75
CA SER A 88 6.67 5.40 7.22
C SER A 88 7.88 5.12 6.34
N VAL A 89 8.29 6.07 5.49
CA VAL A 89 9.47 5.92 4.64
C VAL A 89 10.74 5.84 5.49
N ALA A 90 10.93 6.74 6.45
CA ALA A 90 12.11 6.78 7.31
C ALA A 90 12.31 5.47 8.11
N ARG A 91 11.22 4.80 8.51
CA ARG A 91 11.25 3.55 9.28
C ARG A 91 11.25 2.28 8.42
N SER A 92 11.15 2.40 7.10
CA SER A 92 11.07 1.25 6.17
C SER A 92 12.41 0.57 5.89
N GLY A 93 13.53 1.25 6.17
CA GLY A 93 14.86 0.81 5.75
C GLY A 93 15.13 0.92 4.25
N VAL A 94 14.17 1.43 3.46
CA VAL A 94 14.32 1.62 2.01
C VAL A 94 14.80 3.03 1.70
N HIS A 95 15.75 3.14 0.77
CA HIS A 95 16.24 4.41 0.27
C HIS A 95 15.39 4.86 -0.92
N VAL A 96 14.57 5.89 -0.71
CA VAL A 96 13.72 6.47 -1.74
C VAL A 96 14.44 7.65 -2.39
N ASN A 97 14.61 7.62 -3.71
CA ASN A 97 15.16 8.77 -4.44
C ASN A 97 14.17 9.95 -4.40
N PRO A 98 14.54 11.14 -3.91
CA PRO A 98 13.65 12.29 -3.81
C PRO A 98 13.03 12.73 -5.15
N ARG A 99 13.64 12.38 -6.28
CA ARG A 99 13.06 12.61 -7.62
C ARG A 99 11.73 11.87 -7.82
N VAL A 100 11.42 10.84 -7.03
CA VAL A 100 10.10 10.18 -7.06
C VAL A 100 8.97 11.17 -6.75
N LEU A 101 9.20 12.16 -5.89
CA LEU A 101 8.22 13.20 -5.56
C LEU A 101 7.89 14.10 -6.74
N GLN A 102 8.70 14.09 -7.80
CA GLN A 102 8.35 14.76 -9.04
C GLN A 102 7.29 13.99 -9.82
N LEU A 103 7.18 12.67 -9.65
CA LEU A 103 6.16 11.86 -10.32
C LEU A 103 4.75 12.21 -9.83
N SER A 104 4.57 12.52 -8.54
CA SER A 104 3.28 12.99 -8.02
C SER A 104 2.86 14.34 -8.61
N ARG A 105 3.83 15.15 -9.07
CA ARG A 105 3.59 16.46 -9.71
C ARG A 105 3.38 16.36 -11.21
N ARG A 106 3.85 15.29 -11.86
CA ARG A 106 3.79 15.11 -13.31
C ARG A 106 2.42 14.53 -13.71
N LYS A 107 1.39 15.37 -13.62
CA LYS A 107 0.42 15.72 -14.69
C LYS A 107 -0.79 16.44 -14.06
N ALA A 108 -0.59 17.73 -13.75
CA ALA A 108 -1.57 18.76 -14.10
C ALA A 108 -1.04 19.42 -15.38
N GLY A 109 -1.08 18.68 -16.48
CA GLY A 109 -0.89 19.25 -17.82
C GLY A 109 -2.27 19.64 -18.35
N PRO A 110 -2.41 20.78 -19.05
CA PRO A 110 -3.70 21.32 -19.48
C PRO A 110 -4.53 20.36 -20.31
#